data_AF-A0A7G8FUT9-F1
#
_entry.id   AF-A0A7G8FUT9-F1
#
_cell.length_a   1.000
_cell.length_b   1.000
_cell.length_c   1.000
_cell.angle_alpha   90.00
_cell.angle_beta   90.00
_cell.angle_gamma   90.00
#
_symmetry.space_group_name_H-M   'P 1'
#
loop_
_entity.id
_entity.type
_entity.pdbx_description
1 polymer ?
#
loop_
_entity_poly.entity_id
_entity_poly.type
_entity_poly.pdbx_seq_one_letter_code
_entity_poly.pdbx_strand_id
1 'polypeptide(L)' 'MLRPPDLVDLDEVGTVIALHPGESVAVRFSRGTFLLATDVLAPISDQASAE' A
#
# COMPACT_ATOMS: atom_id res chain seq x y z
N MET A 1 -19.18 -0.91 -0.15
CA MET A 1 -18.85 -0.08 -1.33
C MET A 1 -17.89 1.01 -0.87
N LEU A 2 -16.65 1.04 -1.37
CA LEU A 2 -15.75 2.16 -1.10
C LEU A 2 -16.39 3.44 -1.63
N ARG A 3 -16.45 4.49 -0.83
CA ARG A 3 -16.95 5.79 -1.28
C ARG A 3 -15.82 6.46 -2.07
N PRO A 4 -16.11 7.14 -3.19
CA PRO A 4 -15.10 7.80 -4.03
C PRO A 4 -14.07 8.68 -3.30
N PRO A 5 -14.41 9.46 -2.23
CA PRO A 5 -13.41 10.25 -1.50
C PRO A 5 -12.45 9.43 -0.61
N ASP A 6 -12.66 8.12 -0.48
CA ASP A 6 -11.81 7.21 0.30
C ASP A 6 -10.72 6.56 -0.56
N LEU A 7 -10.65 6.87 -1.87
CA LEU A 7 -9.56 6.36 -2.70
C LEU A 7 -8.24 6.99 -2.25
N VAL A 8 -7.25 6.14 -1.98
CA VAL A 8 -5.85 6.54 -1.81
C VAL A 8 -5.33 7.15 -3.10
N ASP A 9 -4.46 8.15 -2.98
CA ASP A 9 -3.81 8.75 -4.15
C ASP A 9 -2.78 7.78 -4.75
N LEU A 10 -2.59 7.84 -6.07
CA LEU A 10 -1.66 6.94 -6.79
C LEU A 10 -0.20 7.07 -6.33
N ASP A 11 0.17 8.21 -5.75
CA ASP A 11 1.50 8.51 -5.24
C ASP A 11 1.62 8.34 -3.71
N GLU A 12 0.56 7.87 -3.04
CA GLU A 12 0.59 7.70 -1.59
C GLU A 12 1.46 6.50 -1.20
N VAL A 13 2.43 6.74 -0.30
CA VAL A 13 3.28 5.68 0.26
C VAL A 13 2.63 5.12 1.52
N GLY A 14 2.39 3.81 1.53
CA GLY A 14 1.82 3.09 2.66
C GLY A 14 2.75 2.00 3.19
N THR A 15 2.43 1.48 4.37
CA THR A 15 3.17 0.37 4.98
C THR A 15 2.39 -0.93 4.82
N VAL A 16 3.04 -1.98 4.32
CA VAL A 16 2.46 -3.32 4.30
C VAL A 16 2.37 -3.83 5.74
N ILE A 17 1.15 -4.12 6.20
CA ILE A 17 0.88 -4.58 7.57
C ILE A 17 0.50 -6.06 7.64
N ALA A 18 0.08 -6.67 6.53
CA ALA A 18 -0.19 -8.10 6.44
C ALA A 18 -0.08 -8.62 5.01
N LEU A 19 0.32 -9.89 4.88
CA LEU A 19 0.31 -10.63 3.63
C LEU A 19 -0.93 -11.53 3.58
N HIS A 20 -1.60 -11.56 2.44
CA HIS A 20 -2.77 -12.39 2.20
C HIS A 20 -2.51 -13.38 1.05
N PRO A 21 -3.19 -14.53 1.02
CA PRO A 21 -3.11 -15.46 -0.10
C PRO A 21 -3.63 -14.80 -1.39
N GLY A 22 -3.14 -15.28 -2.54
CA GLY A 22 -3.55 -14.77 -3.85
C GLY A 22 -2.98 -13.40 -4.17
N GLU A 23 -1.68 -13.21 -3.92
CA GLU A 23 -0.91 -12.03 -4.40
C GLU A 23 -1.54 -10.71 -3.94
N SER A 24 -2.03 -10.70 -2.69
CA SER A 24 -2.69 -9.54 -2.09
C SER A 24 -2.05 -9.20 -0.76
N VAL A 25 -1.99 -7.91 -0.45
CA VAL A 25 -1.41 -7.41 0.79
C VAL A 25 -2.30 -6.33 1.40
N ALA A 26 -2.34 -6.27 2.72
CA ALA A 26 -2.99 -5.20 3.44
C ALA A 26 -1.99 -4.06 3.64
N VAL A 27 -2.27 -2.91 3.05
CA VAL A 27 -1.43 -1.71 3.16
C VAL A 27 -2.15 -0.69 4.04
N ARG A 28 -1.46 -0.19 5.07
CA ARG A 28 -1.93 0.93 5.90
C ARG A 28 -1.42 2.24 5.29
N PHE A 29 -2.37 3.07 4.91
CA PHE A 29 -2.17 4.46 4.48
C PHE A 29 -2.69 5.41 5.56
N SER A 30 -2.51 6.71 5.34
CA SER A 30 -3.01 7.78 6.21
C SER A 30 -4.53 7.71 6.40
N ARG A 31 -5.23 7.34 5.33
CA ARG A 31 -6.70 7.33 5.26
C ARG A 31 -7.33 6.04 5.79
N GLY A 32 -6.56 4.95 5.89
CA GLY A 32 -7.10 3.65 6.28
C GLY A 32 -6.24 2.47 5.86
N THR A 33 -6.80 1.27 5.94
CA THR A 33 -6.16 0.06 5.41
C THR A 33 -6.94 -0.46 4.23
N PHE A 34 -6.19 -0.78 3.17
CA PHE A 34 -6.72 -1.26 1.91
C PHE A 34 -6.05 -2.57 1.56
N LEU A 35 -6.83 -3.49 1.00
CA LEU A 35 -6.34 -4.73 0.44
C LEU A 35 -6.02 -4.48 -1.02
N LEU A 36 -4.76 -4.63 -1.40
CA LEU A 36 -4.25 -4.33 -2.74
C LEU A 36 -3.53 -5.55 -3.30
N ALA A 37 -3.64 -5.76 -4.61
CA ALA A 37 -2.84 -6.75 -5.30
C ALA A 37 -1.37 -6.32 -5.33
N THR A 38 -0.43 -7.26 -5.29
CA THR A 38 1.00 -6.94 -5.37
C THR A 38 1.39 -6.26 -6.67
N ASP A 39 0.72 -6.58 -7.79
CA ASP A 39 1.00 -6.00 -9.11
C ASP A 39 0.69 -4.50 -9.24
N VAL A 40 -0.13 -3.94 -8.35
CA VAL A 40 -0.45 -2.50 -8.34
C VAL A 40 0.43 -1.71 -7.38
N LEU A 41 1.42 -2.37 -6.75
CA LEU A 41 2.32 -1.75 -5.79
C LEU A 41 3.73 -1.63 -6.38
N ALA A 42 4.38 -0.50 -6.12
CA ALA A 42 5.80 -0.31 -6.39
C ALA A 42 6.57 -0.32 -5.05
N PRO A 43 7.66 -1.09 -4.92
CA PRO A 43 8.51 -1.02 -3.73
C PRO A 43 9.18 0.35 -3.67
N ILE A 44 9.03 1.03 -2.54
CA ILE A 44 9.78 2.26 -2.27
C ILE A 44 11.15 1.85 -1.77
N SER A 45 12.18 2.11 -2.57
CA SER A 45 13.55 1.98 -2.11
C SER A 45 13.82 3.07 -1.08
N ASP A 46 13.90 2.69 0.18
CA ASP A 46 14.45 3.56 1.20
C ASP A 46 15.95 3.73 0.89
N GLN A 47 16.29 4.83 0.22
CA GLN A 47 17.68 5.24 0.03
C GLN A 47 18.22 5.83 1.36
N ALA A 48 18.08 5.12 2.47
CA ALA A 48 18.66 5.51 3.75
C ALA A 48 19.17 4.29 4.52
N SER A 49 20.12 3.55 3.92
CA SER A 49 21.10 2.73 4.66
C SER A 49 22.22 2.25 3.73
N ALA A 50 23.22 3.11 3.51
CA ALA A 50 24.63 2.74 3.29
C ALA A 50 25.48 4.03 3.17
N GLU A 51 25.74 4.65 4.31
CA GLU A 51 26.97 5.42 4.55
C GLU A 51 27.97 4.50 5.26
#